data_AF-A0A956M475-F1
#
_entry.id   AF-A0A956M475-F1
#
_cell.length_a   1.000
_cell.length_b   1.000
_cell.length_c   1.000
_cell.angle_alpha   90.00
_cell.angle_beta   90.00
_cell.angle_gamma   90.00
#
_symmetry.space_group_name_H-M   'P 1'
#
loop_
_entity.id
_entity.type
_entity.pdbx_description
1 polymer ?
#
loop_
_entity_poly.entity_id
_entity_poly.type
_entity_poly.pdbx_seq_one_letter_code
_entity_poly.pdbx_strand_id
1 'polypeptide(L)'
;MKEVPGKTPAERIVQPFQRFLHTEASGGILLLAAALVALLWANSGWSQSYTDLWKKTMFTIGFGSFSIAHPLYWWVNDGLMALFFFV
;
A
#
# COMPACT_ATOMS: atom_id res chain seq x y z
N MET A 1 40.97 -32.42 -5.54
CA MET A 1 39.50 -32.30 -5.56
C MET A 1 39.07 -31.68 -4.24
N LYS A 2 38.65 -30.41 -4.21
CA LYS A 2 38.08 -29.79 -3.01
C LYS A 2 36.58 -30.07 -3.04
N GLU A 3 36.07 -30.82 -2.09
CA GLU A 3 34.63 -31.02 -1.95
C GLU A 3 33.98 -29.67 -1.64
N VAL A 4 33.10 -29.25 -2.55
CA VAL A 4 32.25 -28.07 -2.32
C VAL A 4 31.25 -28.48 -1.24
N PRO A 5 31.21 -27.82 -0.07
CA PRO A 5 30.29 -28.20 0.99
C PRO A 5 28.86 -28.06 0.46
N GLY A 6 28.11 -29.17 0.42
CA GLY A 6 26.70 -29.13 0.12
C GLY A 6 25.98 -28.32 1.20
N LYS A 7 25.20 -27.31 0.78
CA LYS A 7 24.41 -26.43 1.67
C LYS A 7 23.76 -27.23 2.80
N THR A 8 23.99 -26.80 4.03
CA THR A 8 23.48 -27.44 5.25
C THR A 8 21.94 -27.51 5.22
N PRO A 9 21.31 -28.50 5.89
CA PRO A 9 19.85 -28.64 5.89
C PRO A 9 19.12 -27.37 6.34
N ALA A 10 19.71 -26.62 7.28
CA ALA A 10 19.20 -25.34 7.75
C ALA A 10 19.22 -24.26 6.65
N GLU A 11 20.29 -24.16 5.85
CA GLU A 11 20.38 -23.19 4.75
C GLU A 11 19.32 -23.45 3.66
N ARG A 12 18.95 -24.72 3.42
CA ARG A 12 17.91 -25.07 2.44
C ARG A 12 16.52 -24.61 2.87
N ILE A 13 16.26 -24.58 4.18
CA ILE A 13 14.97 -24.11 4.75
C ILE A 13 14.94 -22.58 4.84
N VAL A 14 16.06 -21.95 5.20
CA VAL A 14 16.14 -20.49 5.39
C VAL A 14 16.23 -19.71 4.07
N GLN A 15 16.83 -20.28 3.01
CA GLN A 15 16.95 -19.60 1.71
C GLN A 15 15.61 -19.14 1.08
N PRO A 16 14.57 -19.99 0.96
CA PRO A 16 13.28 -19.56 0.41
C PRO A 16 12.59 -18.52 1.30
N PHE A 17 12.72 -18.62 2.62
CA PHE A 17 12.18 -17.63 3.55
C PHE A 17 12.89 -16.27 3.44
N GLN A 18 14.23 -16.25 3.35
CA GLN A 18 14.98 -15.01 3.10
C GLN A 18 14.65 -14.38 1.75
N ARG A 19 14.44 -15.18 0.71
CA ARG A 19 14.00 -14.69 -0.61
C ARG A 19 12.58 -14.11 -0.56
N PHE A 20 11.66 -14.79 0.10
CA PHE A 20 10.29 -14.32 0.29
C PHE A 20 10.26 -13.01 1.09
N LEU A 21 10.97 -12.96 2.22
CA LEU A 21 11.12 -11.74 3.01
C LEU A 21 11.71 -10.59 2.20
N HIS A 22 12.68 -10.85 1.32
CA HIS A 22 13.26 -9.79 0.50
C HIS A 22 12.26 -9.22 -0.51
N THR A 23 11.45 -10.07 -1.15
CA THR A 23 10.40 -9.67 -2.08
C THR A 23 9.26 -8.92 -1.36
N GLU A 24 8.75 -9.49 -0.27
CA GLU A 24 7.65 -8.89 0.53
C GLU A 24 8.08 -7.62 1.27
N ALA A 25 9.33 -7.56 1.75
CA ALA A 25 9.83 -6.38 2.46
C ALA A 25 9.79 -5.13 1.58
N SER A 26 9.95 -5.25 0.26
CA SER A 26 9.86 -4.09 -0.63
C SER A 26 8.48 -3.41 -0.59
N GLY A 27 7.40 -4.21 -0.62
CA GLY A 27 6.03 -3.73 -0.49
C GLY A 27 5.75 -3.17 0.91
N GLY A 28 6.20 -3.87 1.95
CA GLY A 28 6.07 -3.41 3.33
C GLY A 28 6.79 -2.09 3.62
N ILE A 29 8.01 -1.92 3.09
CA ILE A 29 8.79 -0.67 3.22
C ILE A 29 8.07 0.49 2.51
N LEU A 30 7.54 0.25 1.31
CA LEU A 30 6.79 1.27 0.57
C LEU A 30 5.52 1.70 1.33
N LEU A 31 4.78 0.75 1.89
CA LEU A 31 3.60 1.03 2.72
C LEU A 31 3.95 1.81 3.99
N LEU A 32 5.03 1.44 4.68
CA LEU A 32 5.52 2.17 5.85
C LEU A 32 5.93 3.60 5.50
N ALA A 33 6.64 3.79 4.38
CA ALA A 33 7.02 5.12 3.91
C ALA A 33 5.78 5.97 3.60
N ALA A 34 4.79 5.41 2.89
CA ALA A 34 3.53 6.09 2.60
C ALA A 34 2.78 6.47 3.89
N ALA A 35 2.71 5.57 4.87
CA ALA A 35 2.08 5.83 6.16
C ALA A 35 2.77 6.97 6.93
N LEU A 36 4.11 6.98 6.95
CA LEU A 36 4.89 8.05 7.59
C LEU A 36 4.64 9.40 6.91
N VAL A 37 4.64 9.44 5.57
CA VAL A 37 4.32 10.66 4.81
C VAL A 37 2.91 11.16 5.15
N ALA A 38 1.92 10.26 5.19
CA ALA A 38 0.54 10.63 5.55
C ALA A 38 0.45 11.18 6.98
N LEU A 39 1.16 10.56 7.94
CA LEU A 39 1.20 11.00 9.33
C LEU A 39 1.84 12.39 9.47
N LEU A 40 2.99 12.59 8.82
CA LEU A 40 3.66 13.89 8.82
C LEU A 40 2.79 14.97 8.18
N TRP A 41 2.16 14.67 7.04
CA TRP A 41 1.30 15.61 6.35
C TRP A 41 0.08 16.00 7.20
N ALA A 42 -0.62 15.01 7.76
CA ALA A 42 -1.81 15.24 8.58
C ALA A 42 -1.53 16.01 9.87
N ASN A 43 -0.33 15.88 10.45
CA ASN A 43 0.07 16.57 11.68
C ASN A 43 0.87 17.86 11.43
N SER A 44 1.17 18.20 10.18
CA SER A 44 1.88 19.43 9.80
C SER A 44 0.97 20.66 9.76
N GLY A 45 1.56 21.85 9.59
CA GLY A 45 0.82 23.09 9.33
C GLY A 45 -0.04 23.07 8.06
N TRP A 46 0.10 22.05 7.20
CA TRP A 46 -0.74 21.80 6.02
C TRP A 46 -1.86 20.78 6.25
N SER A 47 -2.19 20.45 7.51
CA SER A 47 -3.27 19.51 7.86
C SER A 47 -4.62 19.88 7.24
N GLN A 48 -4.86 21.18 7.03
CA GLN A 48 -6.05 21.69 6.33
C GLN A 48 -6.08 21.21 4.88
N SER A 49 -4.96 21.26 4.16
CA SER A 49 -4.86 20.76 2.79
C SER A 49 -5.07 19.25 2.71
N TYR A 50 -4.54 18.49 3.67
CA TYR A 50 -4.81 17.05 3.78
C TYR A 50 -6.30 16.78 3.97
N THR A 51 -6.94 17.50 4.90
CA THR A 51 -8.38 17.33 5.19
C THR A 51 -9.24 17.74 3.99
N ASP A 52 -8.88 18.81 3.30
CA ASP A 52 -9.61 19.31 2.13
C ASP A 52 -9.51 18.32 0.96
N LEU A 53 -8.31 17.76 0.71
CA LEU A 53 -8.10 16.72 -0.30
C LEU A 53 -8.99 15.51 -0.04
N TRP A 54 -8.97 14.95 1.17
CA TRP A 54 -9.68 13.70 1.46
C TRP A 54 -11.18 13.86 1.69
N LYS A 55 -11.61 14.96 2.33
CA LYS A 55 -13.00 15.13 2.79
C LYS A 55 -13.81 16.15 2.00
N LYS A 56 -13.18 17.19 1.45
CA LYS A 56 -13.91 18.25 0.71
C LYS A 56 -13.91 18.02 -0.79
N THR A 57 -12.93 17.31 -1.33
CA THR A 57 -12.92 16.92 -2.74
C THR A 57 -14.02 15.91 -2.99
N MET A 58 -15.13 16.37 -3.57
CA MET A 58 -16.22 15.51 -4.01
C MET A 58 -15.89 15.00 -5.41
N PHE A 59 -15.86 13.67 -5.53
CA PHE A 59 -15.70 13.01 -6.82
C PHE A 59 -17.05 12.44 -7.23
N THR A 60 -17.59 13.00 -8.32
CA THR A 60 -18.91 12.66 -8.84
C THR A 60 -18.75 11.93 -10.15
N ILE A 61 -19.27 10.71 -10.23
CA ILE A 61 -19.42 9.96 -11.48
C ILE A 61 -20.91 9.79 -11.73
N GLY A 62 -21.34 10.08 -12.96
CA GLY A 62 -22.74 9.94 -13.35
C GLY A 62 -22.91 9.78 -14.85
N PHE A 63 -24.04 9.18 -15.25
CA PHE A 63 -24.45 9.01 -16.63
C PHE A 63 -25.93 9.37 -16.74
N GLY A 64 -26.27 10.40 -17.53
CA GLY A 64 -27.62 10.91 -17.63
C GLY A 64 -28.13 11.51 -16.31
N SER A 65 -29.30 11.06 -15.84
CA SER A 65 -29.91 11.52 -14.58
C SER A 65 -29.37 10.84 -13.33
N PHE A 66 -28.54 9.80 -13.48
CA PHE A 66 -27.96 9.08 -12.36
C PHE A 66 -26.57 9.63 -12.06
N SER A 67 -26.35 10.09 -10.82
CA SER A 67 -25.04 10.55 -10.36
C SER A 67 -24.78 10.08 -8.93
N ILE A 68 -23.56 9.62 -8.69
CA ILE A 68 -23.07 9.24 -7.37
C ILE A 68 -21.95 10.22 -7.02
N ALA A 69 -22.16 11.02 -5.99
CA ALA A 69 -21.20 11.97 -5.47
C ALA A 69 -20.73 11.52 -4.09
N HIS A 70 -19.46 11.14 -3.99
CA HIS A 70 -18.84 10.79 -2.71
C HIS A 70 -17.51 11.51 -2.53
N PRO A 71 -17.09 11.75 -1.28
CA PRO A 71 -15.75 12.26 -0.99
C PRO A 71 -14.68 11.34 -1.55
N LEU A 72 -13.53 11.91 -1.93
CA LEU A 72 -12.41 11.19 -2.53
C LEU A 72 -11.93 10.00 -1.67
N TYR A 73 -11.93 10.13 -0.34
CA TYR A 73 -11.48 9.03 0.53
C TYR A 73 -12.31 7.75 0.36
N TRP A 74 -13.61 7.89 0.07
CA TRP A 74 -14.51 6.76 -0.06
C TRP A 74 -14.19 5.96 -1.32
N TRP A 75 -14.02 6.66 -2.44
CA TRP A 75 -13.60 6.07 -3.71
C TRP A 75 -12.26 5.36 -3.63
N VAL A 76 -11.27 5.98 -2.98
CA VAL A 76 -9.94 5.39 -2.84
C VAL A 76 -9.98 4.14 -1.95
N ASN A 77 -10.71 4.18 -0.82
CA ASN A 77 -10.85 3.03 0.05
C ASN A 77 -11.50 1.84 -0.67
N ASP A 78 -12.65 2.07 -1.30
CA ASP A 78 -13.41 0.99 -1.94
C ASP A 78 -12.70 0.49 -3.22
N GLY A 79 -12.07 1.39 -3.98
CA GLY A 79 -11.29 1.04 -5.16
C GLY A 79 -10.03 0.23 -4.83
N LEU A 80 -9.26 0.64 -3.82
CA LEU A 80 -8.08 -0.11 -3.38
C LEU A 80 -8.47 -1.46 -2.78
N MET A 81 -9.55 -1.52 -1.99
CA MET A 81 -10.05 -2.79 -1.45
C MET A 81 -10.50 -3.73 -2.56
N ALA A 82 -11.20 -3.22 -3.58
CA ALA A 82 -11.58 -4.02 -4.75
C ALA A 82 -10.37 -4.62 -5.48
N LEU A 83 -9.30 -3.82 -5.69
CA LEU A 83 -8.06 -4.33 -6.28
C LEU A 83 -7.35 -5.34 -5.39
N PHE A 84 -7.31 -5.10 -4.07
CA PHE A 84 -6.68 -5.99 -3.10
C PHE A 84 -7.35 -7.37 -3.06
N PHE A 85 -8.68 -7.43 -3.12
CA PHE A 85 -9.41 -8.70 -3.16
C PHE A 85 -9.43 -9.37 -4.53
N PHE A 86 -9.07 -8.65 -5.60
CA PHE A 86 -9.05 -9.19 -6.96
C PHE A 86 -7.76 -9.98 -7.28
N VAL A 87 -6.63 -9.59 -6.66
CA VAL A 87 -5.32 -10.27 -6.78
C VAL A 87 -5.24 -11.48 -5.87
#